data_AF-A0A1B2DJ48-F1
#
_entry.id   AF-A0A1B2DJ48-F1
#
_cell.length_a   1.000
_cell.length_b   1.000
_cell.length_c   1.000
_cell.angle_alpha   90.00
_cell.angle_beta   90.00
_cell.angle_gamma   90.00
#
_symmetry.space_group_name_H-M   'P 1'
#
loop_
_entity.id
_entity.type
_entity.pdbx_description
1 polymer ?
#
loop_
_entity_poly.entity_id
_entity_poly.type
_entity_poly.pdbx_seq_one_letter_code
_entity_poly.pdbx_strand_id
1 'polypeptide(L)'
;MNNGIAKHYDDETGRTLLVVDEAEYSVMSHEQLSAIQDAKRRKAAMETVGGGRNYVVAYHVPVRKLNDILSLNEIGAVMKLIPYMRFDRNGELRYAAKRMGIEEIARAIGKARRWTVTLVSGLVTAGVLIAEKDGKRNVYNVSEAYHTIGRAIKGTTFTRIYQTKTRTDIAKVSIQAAGFLYKMIPYIHYEYMYLCCNPNVRHSDEIRHLSQARFASEVGVDDETASRCMRELIVAGFVMRSEAFGAKIIRMNPDVMYRKKPRAENDEYTEFVRNEFKQALRAEECGDKGVVEVDDAAYPY
;
A
#
# COMPACT_ATOMS: atom_id res chain seq x y z
N MET A 1 48.39 -12.86 9.29
CA MET A 1 48.23 -12.49 7.88
C MET A 1 48.16 -10.98 7.82
N ASN A 2 49.06 -10.35 7.08
CA ASN A 2 49.14 -8.89 6.98
C ASN A 2 48.12 -8.46 5.91
N ASN A 3 47.13 -7.64 6.26
CA ASN A 3 45.96 -7.37 5.41
C ASN A 3 46.24 -6.48 4.16
N GLY A 4 47.47 -6.44 3.63
CA GLY A 4 47.80 -5.74 2.37
C GLY A 4 47.57 -4.21 2.36
N ILE A 5 47.17 -3.61 3.48
CA ILE A 5 46.82 -2.20 3.59
C ILE A 5 47.84 -1.51 4.51
N ALA A 6 48.60 -0.56 3.97
CA ALA A 6 49.52 0.28 4.72
C ALA A 6 49.00 1.73 4.78
N LYS A 7 49.23 2.42 5.90
CA LYS A 7 48.95 3.86 6.03
C LYS A 7 50.25 4.63 5.91
N HIS A 8 50.29 5.61 5.03
CA HIS A 8 51.42 6.50 4.83
C HIS A 8 50.97 7.93 5.15
N TYR A 9 51.75 8.66 5.94
CA TYR A 9 51.48 10.06 6.24
C TYR A 9 52.41 10.91 5.35
N ASP A 10 51.82 11.83 4.61
CA ASP A 10 52.52 12.76 3.73
C ASP A 10 52.69 14.10 4.47
N ASP A 11 53.94 14.43 4.81
CA ASP A 11 54.32 15.62 5.57
C ASP A 11 54.15 16.93 4.77
N GLU A 12 54.14 16.88 3.43
CA GLU A 12 53.98 18.07 2.58
C GLU A 12 52.51 18.46 2.41
N THR A 13 51.62 17.46 2.30
CA THR A 13 50.18 17.71 2.10
C THR A 13 49.36 17.59 3.39
N GLY A 14 49.94 17.09 4.48
CA GLY A 14 49.29 16.87 5.77
C GLY A 14 48.21 15.80 5.73
N ARG A 15 48.27 14.88 4.75
CA ARG A 15 47.23 13.88 4.49
C ARG A 15 47.73 12.48 4.82
N THR A 16 46.81 11.64 5.29
CA THR A 16 47.05 10.20 5.42
C THR A 16 46.57 9.48 4.17
N LEU A 17 47.49 8.80 3.49
CA LEU A 17 47.26 7.96 2.33
C LEU A 17 47.13 6.50 2.76
N LEU A 18 46.25 5.77 2.08
CA LEU A 18 46.16 4.32 2.18
C LEU A 18 46.82 3.72 0.94
N VAL A 19 47.86 2.92 1.16
CA VAL A 19 48.55 2.15 0.12
C VAL A 19 48.00 0.74 0.16
N VAL A 20 47.51 0.28 -0.98
CA VAL A 20 46.88 -1.03 -1.14
C VAL A 20 47.43 -1.73 -2.37
N ASP A 21 47.40 -3.06 -2.38
CA ASP A 21 47.74 -3.83 -3.58
C ASP A 21 46.65 -3.66 -4.64
N GLU A 22 47.02 -3.14 -5.81
CA GLU A 22 46.10 -2.90 -6.93
C GLU A 22 45.46 -4.19 -7.47
N ALA A 23 46.14 -5.35 -7.32
CA ALA A 23 45.61 -6.64 -7.76
C ALA A 23 44.48 -7.16 -6.85
N GLU A 24 44.43 -6.74 -5.59
CA GLU A 24 43.47 -7.21 -4.59
C GLU A 24 42.43 -6.16 -4.19
N TYR A 25 42.75 -4.86 -4.32
CA TYR A 25 41.94 -3.77 -3.82
C TYR A 25 41.63 -2.75 -4.92
N SER A 26 40.37 -2.32 -4.98
CA SER A 26 39.96 -1.17 -5.79
C SER A 26 39.65 0.04 -4.91
N VAL A 27 40.16 1.21 -5.30
CA VAL A 27 39.91 2.47 -4.60
C VAL A 27 38.68 3.13 -5.20
N MET A 28 37.69 3.41 -4.36
CA MET A 28 36.45 4.08 -4.74
C MET A 28 36.21 5.28 -3.85
N SER A 29 35.63 6.34 -4.41
CA SER A 29 35.19 7.48 -3.61
C SER A 29 34.05 7.09 -2.67
N HIS A 30 33.84 7.87 -1.60
CA HIS A 30 32.71 7.67 -0.69
C HIS A 30 31.36 7.79 -1.41
N GLU A 31 31.24 8.69 -2.39
CA GLU A 31 30.04 8.81 -3.23
C GLU A 31 29.82 7.57 -4.10
N GLN A 32 30.88 7.02 -4.69
CA GLN A 32 30.79 5.80 -5.50
C GLN A 32 30.40 4.58 -4.66
N LEU A 33 30.94 4.46 -3.43
CA LEU A 33 30.54 3.42 -2.48
C LEU A 33 29.07 3.55 -2.07
N SER A 34 28.59 4.75 -1.78
CA SER A 34 27.17 5.01 -1.50
C SER A 34 26.30 4.62 -2.69
N ALA A 35 26.67 5.02 -3.90
CA ALA A 35 25.93 4.71 -5.11
C ALA A 35 25.84 3.20 -5.40
N ILE A 36 26.92 2.44 -5.14
CA ILE A 36 26.94 0.97 -5.24
C ILE A 36 26.08 0.32 -4.16
N GLN A 37 26.16 0.79 -2.91
CA GLN A 37 25.31 0.30 -1.83
C GLN A 37 23.83 0.55 -2.13
N ASP A 38 23.49 1.73 -2.66
CA ASP A 38 22.14 2.06 -3.09
C ASP A 38 21.72 1.25 -4.31
N ALA A 39 22.62 0.96 -5.26
CA ALA A 39 22.33 0.05 -6.39
C ALA A 39 22.09 -1.40 -5.92
N LYS A 40 22.90 -1.91 -4.99
CA LYS A 40 22.71 -3.23 -4.38
C LYS A 40 21.40 -3.28 -3.57
N ARG A 41 21.08 -2.24 -2.79
CA ARG A 41 19.80 -2.11 -2.09
C ARG A 41 18.63 -2.08 -3.06
N ARG A 42 18.72 -1.32 -4.17
CA ARG A 42 17.72 -1.29 -5.24
C ARG A 42 17.48 -2.67 -5.84
N LYS A 43 18.56 -3.41 -6.15
CA LYS A 43 18.48 -4.76 -6.71
C LYS A 43 17.87 -5.76 -5.71
N ALA A 44 18.32 -5.75 -4.45
CA ALA A 44 17.77 -6.60 -3.40
C ALA A 44 16.30 -6.27 -3.05
N ALA A 45 15.93 -4.99 -3.11
CA ALA A 45 14.54 -4.56 -2.94
C ALA A 45 13.67 -5.00 -4.13
N MET A 46 14.17 -4.92 -5.37
CA MET A 46 13.48 -5.50 -6.53
C MET A 46 13.34 -7.03 -6.44
N GLU A 47 14.34 -7.73 -5.93
CA GLU A 47 14.32 -9.19 -5.74
C GLU A 47 13.40 -9.64 -4.58
N THR A 48 13.20 -8.79 -3.56
CA THR A 48 12.26 -9.05 -2.45
C THR A 48 10.83 -8.60 -2.74
N VAL A 49 10.64 -7.68 -3.68
CA VAL A 49 9.33 -7.33 -4.26
C VAL A 49 8.94 -8.45 -5.21
N GLY A 50 8.38 -9.53 -4.65
CA GLY A 50 7.91 -10.70 -5.41
C GLY A 50 7.17 -10.30 -6.69
N GLY A 51 7.63 -10.83 -7.83
CA GLY A 51 6.90 -10.83 -9.08
C GLY A 51 6.45 -9.46 -9.61
N GLY A 52 7.34 -8.46 -9.69
CA GLY A 52 7.16 -7.30 -10.56
C GLY A 52 6.01 -6.32 -10.24
N ARG A 53 5.26 -6.51 -9.15
CA ARG A 53 4.18 -5.60 -8.73
C ARG A 53 4.70 -4.59 -7.70
N ASN A 54 4.68 -3.31 -8.05
CA ASN A 54 5.01 -2.25 -7.08
C ASN A 54 3.94 -2.19 -5.98
N TYR A 55 4.38 -2.17 -4.72
CA TYR A 55 3.50 -2.00 -3.56
C TYR A 55 3.99 -0.92 -2.61
N VAL A 56 3.04 -0.31 -1.92
CA VAL A 56 3.27 0.58 -0.78
C VAL A 56 3.06 -0.21 0.51
N VAL A 57 3.96 -0.06 1.45
CA VAL A 57 3.85 -0.59 2.81
C VAL A 57 3.07 0.41 3.66
N ALA A 58 2.04 -0.05 4.36
CA ALA A 58 1.25 0.74 5.29
C ALA A 58 1.40 0.19 6.71
N TYR A 59 2.01 0.97 7.61
CA TYR A 59 2.33 0.53 8.97
C TYR A 59 1.12 0.63 9.90
N HIS A 60 0.74 -0.48 10.52
CA HIS A 60 -0.56 -0.59 11.21
C HIS A 60 -0.71 0.38 12.38
N VAL A 61 0.30 0.49 13.25
CA VAL A 61 0.24 1.36 14.42
C VAL A 61 0.02 2.83 14.05
N PRO A 62 0.85 3.46 13.18
CA PRO A 62 0.64 4.85 12.80
C PRO A 62 -0.62 5.04 11.93
N VAL A 63 -0.93 4.10 11.02
CA VAL A 63 -2.16 4.14 10.21
C VAL A 63 -3.42 4.08 11.08
N ARG A 64 -3.43 3.26 12.13
CA ARG A 64 -4.58 3.17 13.06
C ARG A 64 -4.80 4.49 13.79
N LYS A 65 -3.74 5.19 14.21
CA LYS A 65 -3.86 6.51 14.84
C LYS A 65 -4.52 7.55 13.92
N LEU A 66 -4.32 7.44 12.59
CA LEU A 66 -4.98 8.33 11.64
C LEU A 66 -6.50 8.20 11.68
N ASN A 67 -7.04 7.03 12.04
CA ASN A 67 -8.48 6.82 12.14
C ASN A 67 -9.15 7.75 13.15
N ASP A 68 -8.40 8.19 14.17
CA ASP A 68 -8.89 8.99 15.29
C ASP A 68 -8.73 10.49 15.06
N ILE A 69 -7.78 10.90 14.20
CA ILE A 69 -7.40 12.31 14.03
C ILE A 69 -7.77 12.91 12.67
N LEU A 70 -7.99 12.09 11.65
CA LEU A 70 -8.33 12.54 10.31
C LEU A 70 -9.79 12.22 9.98
N SER A 71 -10.45 13.14 9.27
CA SER A 71 -11.76 12.90 8.71
C SER A 71 -11.73 11.81 7.64
N LEU A 72 -12.90 11.21 7.36
CA LEU A 72 -13.02 10.18 6.33
C LEU A 72 -12.55 10.65 4.94
N ASN A 73 -12.76 11.93 4.62
CA ASN A 73 -12.31 12.52 3.35
C ASN A 73 -10.79 12.71 3.29
N GLU A 74 -10.16 13.14 4.39
CA GLU A 74 -8.71 13.30 4.45
C GLU A 74 -8.01 11.95 4.34
N ILE A 75 -8.46 10.94 5.09
CA ILE A 75 -7.96 9.57 4.97
C ILE A 75 -8.19 9.03 3.55
N GLY A 76 -9.33 9.34 2.94
CA GLY A 76 -9.62 8.99 1.56
C GLY A 76 -8.66 9.61 0.55
N ALA A 77 -8.22 10.85 0.79
CA ALA A 77 -7.18 11.48 -0.02
C ALA A 77 -5.84 10.71 0.12
N VAL A 78 -5.48 10.25 1.33
CA VAL A 78 -4.28 9.42 1.52
C VAL A 78 -4.35 8.15 0.67
N MET A 79 -5.46 7.40 0.76
CA MET A 79 -5.65 6.15 0.01
C MET A 79 -5.54 6.34 -1.51
N LYS A 80 -6.03 7.47 -2.02
CA LYS A 80 -5.93 7.81 -3.45
C LYS A 80 -4.54 8.31 -3.84
N LEU A 81 -3.73 8.81 -2.91
CA LEU A 81 -2.39 9.36 -3.17
C LEU A 81 -1.26 8.33 -3.08
N ILE A 82 -1.34 7.37 -2.15
CA ILE A 82 -0.28 6.35 -2.00
C ILE A 82 0.09 5.60 -3.28
N PRO A 83 -0.82 5.31 -4.25
CA PRO A 83 -0.42 4.63 -5.49
C PRO A 83 0.48 5.48 -6.41
N TYR A 84 0.61 6.79 -6.12
CA TYR A 84 1.47 7.72 -6.85
C TYR A 84 2.86 7.88 -6.21
N MET A 85 3.15 7.19 -5.10
CA MET A 85 4.49 7.14 -4.51
C MET A 85 5.48 6.47 -5.47
N ARG A 86 6.69 7.01 -5.57
CA ARG A 86 7.77 6.41 -6.39
C ARG A 86 8.76 5.65 -5.53
N PHE A 87 9.13 4.48 -6.01
CA PHE A 87 10.17 3.65 -5.41
C PHE A 87 11.48 4.45 -5.26
N ASP A 88 12.10 4.36 -4.08
CA ASP A 88 13.42 4.94 -3.78
C ASP A 88 13.53 6.45 -3.97
N ARG A 89 12.44 7.18 -3.71
CA ARG A 89 12.39 8.66 -3.81
C ARG A 89 11.79 9.29 -2.54
N ASN A 90 12.08 8.74 -1.36
CA ASN A 90 11.66 9.29 -0.06
C ASN A 90 10.18 9.72 0.01
N GLY A 91 9.28 8.86 -0.51
CA GLY A 91 7.84 9.12 -0.49
C GLY A 91 7.33 10.13 -1.52
N GLU A 92 8.17 10.55 -2.48
CA GLU A 92 7.80 11.49 -3.54
C GLU A 92 6.55 11.04 -4.30
N LEU A 93 5.56 11.94 -4.38
CA LEU A 93 4.35 11.75 -5.16
C LEU A 93 4.57 12.26 -6.58
N ARG A 94 4.30 11.39 -7.58
CA ARG A 94 4.37 11.76 -9.00
C ARG A 94 3.11 11.41 -9.77
N TYR A 95 2.62 12.40 -10.51
CA TYR A 95 1.58 12.19 -11.52
C TYR A 95 2.25 12.25 -12.89
N ALA A 96 2.29 11.10 -13.57
CA ALA A 96 3.14 10.89 -14.74
C ALA A 96 4.61 11.25 -14.43
N ALA A 97 5.26 12.12 -15.21
CA ALA A 97 6.64 12.51 -14.99
C ALA A 97 6.81 13.63 -13.93
N LYS A 98 5.74 14.28 -13.48
CA LYS A 98 5.79 15.52 -12.69
C LYS A 98 5.58 15.27 -11.20
N ARG A 99 6.35 15.98 -10.34
CA ARG A 99 6.10 16.05 -8.90
C ARG A 99 4.71 16.61 -8.61
N MET A 100 3.98 15.98 -7.70
CA MET A 100 2.61 16.36 -7.40
C MET A 100 2.55 17.57 -6.48
N GLY A 101 1.82 18.58 -6.94
CA GLY A 101 1.38 19.74 -6.17
C GLY A 101 -0.14 19.73 -6.12
N ILE A 102 -0.75 20.85 -5.75
CA ILE A 102 -2.20 20.91 -5.56
C ILE A 102 -3.00 20.49 -6.82
N GLU A 103 -2.58 20.91 -8.02
CA GLU A 103 -3.32 20.59 -9.26
C GLU A 103 -3.32 19.09 -9.61
N GLU A 104 -2.18 18.43 -9.41
CA GLU A 104 -2.01 17.00 -9.66
C GLU A 104 -2.71 16.18 -8.57
N ILE A 105 -2.63 16.62 -7.32
CA ILE A 105 -3.36 16.00 -6.21
C ILE A 105 -4.86 16.11 -6.46
N ALA A 106 -5.36 17.28 -6.85
CA ALA A 106 -6.78 17.51 -7.12
C ALA A 106 -7.31 16.54 -8.18
N ARG A 107 -6.54 16.33 -9.25
CA ARG A 107 -6.84 15.33 -10.30
C ARG A 107 -6.80 13.90 -9.77
N ALA A 108 -5.77 13.54 -8.99
CA ALA A 108 -5.62 12.20 -8.44
C ALA A 108 -6.74 11.83 -7.46
N ILE A 109 -7.17 12.76 -6.60
CA ILE A 109 -8.23 12.51 -5.62
C ILE A 109 -9.65 12.73 -6.19
N GLY A 110 -9.75 13.33 -7.38
CA GLY A 110 -11.02 13.63 -8.06
C GLY A 110 -11.82 14.76 -7.40
N LYS A 111 -11.15 15.83 -6.98
CA LYS A 111 -11.79 16.95 -6.25
C LYS A 111 -11.37 18.31 -6.77
N ALA A 112 -12.22 19.31 -6.51
CA ALA A 112 -11.93 20.69 -6.87
C ALA A 112 -10.68 21.21 -6.13
N ARG A 113 -9.94 22.10 -6.78
CA ARG A 113 -8.71 22.68 -6.27
C ARG A 113 -8.86 23.28 -4.87
N ARG A 114 -9.90 24.07 -4.63
CA ARG A 114 -10.16 24.73 -3.33
C ARG A 114 -10.26 23.72 -2.20
N TRP A 115 -11.05 22.65 -2.41
CA TRP A 115 -11.23 21.60 -1.41
C TRP A 115 -9.96 20.77 -1.21
N THR A 116 -9.21 20.56 -2.29
CA THR A 116 -7.92 19.87 -2.26
C THR A 116 -6.91 20.61 -1.36
N VAL A 117 -6.87 21.94 -1.42
CA VAL A 117 -5.99 22.74 -0.54
C VAL A 117 -6.32 22.46 0.94
N THR A 118 -7.60 22.42 1.29
CA THR A 118 -8.05 22.11 2.66
C THR A 118 -7.61 20.70 3.07
N LEU A 119 -7.88 19.68 2.25
CA LEU A 119 -7.48 18.31 2.54
C LEU A 119 -5.96 18.17 2.71
N VAL A 120 -5.18 18.75 1.80
CA VAL A 120 -3.72 18.69 1.86
C VAL A 120 -3.18 19.41 3.09
N SER A 121 -3.78 20.54 3.47
CA SER A 121 -3.41 21.25 4.70
C SER A 121 -3.62 20.38 5.94
N GLY A 122 -4.76 19.67 6.03
CA GLY A 122 -5.03 18.72 7.11
C GLY A 122 -4.01 17.58 7.14
N LEU A 123 -3.68 17.00 5.98
CA LEU A 123 -2.69 15.92 5.88
C LEU A 123 -1.26 16.36 6.22
N VAL A 124 -0.88 17.60 5.90
CA VAL A 124 0.41 18.17 6.31
C VAL A 124 0.43 18.41 7.81
N THR A 125 -0.66 18.92 8.38
CA THR A 125 -0.80 19.15 9.83
C THR A 125 -0.71 17.84 10.61
N ALA A 126 -1.29 16.75 10.10
CA ALA A 126 -1.19 15.41 10.67
C ALA A 126 0.17 14.71 10.40
N GLY A 127 1.07 15.35 9.66
CA GLY A 127 2.40 14.81 9.31
C GLY A 127 2.37 13.65 8.31
N VAL A 128 1.23 13.38 7.66
CA VAL A 128 1.11 12.34 6.63
C VAL A 128 1.74 12.80 5.33
N LEU A 129 1.57 14.08 4.98
CA LEU A 129 2.25 14.71 3.86
C LEU A 129 3.32 15.67 4.35
N ILE A 130 4.44 15.71 3.63
CA ILE A 130 5.54 16.66 3.85
C ILE A 130 5.58 17.59 2.64
N ALA A 131 5.48 18.89 2.88
CA ALA A 131 5.56 19.90 1.84
C ALA A 131 7.02 20.29 1.59
N GLU A 132 7.43 20.30 0.33
CA GLU A 132 8.74 20.75 -0.13
C GLU A 132 8.59 21.81 -1.23
N LYS A 133 9.65 22.59 -1.44
CA LYS A 133 9.73 23.54 -2.55
C LYS A 133 10.34 22.87 -3.78
N ASP A 134 9.67 23.03 -4.91
CA ASP A 134 10.18 22.73 -6.24
C ASP A 134 10.09 24.03 -7.06
N GLY A 135 11.18 24.78 -7.04
CA GLY A 135 11.21 26.18 -7.43
C GLY A 135 10.24 27.02 -6.58
N LYS A 136 9.28 27.68 -7.25
CA LYS A 136 8.25 28.51 -6.57
C LYS A 136 7.04 27.70 -6.08
N ARG A 137 6.91 26.44 -6.47
CA ARG A 137 5.73 25.61 -6.20
C ARG A 137 5.94 24.70 -4.99
N ASN A 138 4.88 24.48 -4.23
CA ASN A 138 4.87 23.42 -3.22
C ASN A 138 4.57 22.08 -3.90
N VAL A 139 5.39 21.09 -3.58
CA VAL A 139 5.21 19.69 -3.95
C VAL A 139 5.18 18.85 -2.68
N TYR A 140 4.59 17.66 -2.76
CA TYR A 140 4.30 16.86 -1.56
C TYR A 140 4.89 15.47 -1.65
N ASN A 141 5.38 15.00 -0.51
CA ASN A 141 5.86 13.64 -0.29
C ASN A 141 5.01 12.98 0.80
N VAL A 142 4.85 11.67 0.74
CA VAL A 142 4.24 10.89 1.84
C VAL A 142 5.31 10.59 2.88
N SER A 143 4.98 10.83 4.15
CA SER A 143 5.87 10.56 5.27
C SER A 143 6.13 9.07 5.46
N GLU A 144 7.41 8.71 5.59
CA GLU A 144 7.86 7.34 5.85
C GLU A 144 7.41 6.78 7.20
N ALA A 145 6.97 7.66 8.12
CA ALA A 145 6.38 7.26 9.38
C ALA A 145 5.09 6.45 9.19
N TYR A 146 4.37 6.66 8.08
CA TYR A 146 3.11 5.98 7.77
C TYR A 146 3.25 4.99 6.62
N HIS A 147 3.99 5.38 5.57
CA HIS A 147 4.09 4.60 4.35
C HIS A 147 5.49 4.61 3.74
N THR A 148 5.96 3.46 3.30
CA THR A 148 7.18 3.33 2.51
C THR A 148 6.91 2.54 1.23
N ILE A 149 7.81 2.61 0.26
CA ILE A 149 7.75 1.83 -0.97
C ILE A 149 9.08 1.14 -1.18
N GLY A 150 9.04 -0.15 -1.55
CA GLY A 150 10.24 -0.94 -1.79
C GLY A 150 11.02 -1.40 -0.57
N ARG A 151 10.68 -0.91 0.62
CA ARG A 151 11.24 -1.35 1.90
C ARG A 151 10.17 -1.40 2.97
N ALA A 152 10.35 -2.27 3.96
CA ALA A 152 9.58 -2.30 5.18
C ALA A 152 10.53 -2.15 6.38
N ILE A 153 10.13 -1.39 7.39
CA ILE A 153 10.89 -1.27 8.64
C ILE A 153 10.81 -2.61 9.38
N LYS A 154 11.97 -3.16 9.74
CA LYS A 154 12.07 -4.44 10.45
C LYS A 154 11.31 -4.39 11.79
N GLY A 155 10.57 -5.44 12.10
CA GLY A 155 9.83 -5.57 13.37
C GLY A 155 8.48 -4.84 13.41
N THR A 156 8.06 -4.20 12.32
CA THR A 156 6.75 -3.53 12.25
C THR A 156 5.69 -4.43 11.62
N THR A 157 4.45 -4.31 12.08
CA THR A 157 3.28 -4.91 11.42
C THR A 157 2.77 -3.98 10.33
N PHE A 158 2.61 -4.51 9.13
CA PHE A 158 2.18 -3.73 7.97
C PHE A 158 1.28 -4.52 7.03
N THR A 159 0.65 -3.78 6.11
CA THR A 159 -0.06 -4.31 4.94
C THR A 159 0.60 -3.75 3.68
N ARG A 160 0.78 -4.59 2.65
CA ARG A 160 1.21 -4.17 1.32
C ARG A 160 -0.01 -3.76 0.51
N ILE A 161 0.06 -2.62 -0.16
CA ILE A 161 -1.00 -2.07 -1.01
C ILE A 161 -0.44 -2.01 -2.44
N TYR A 162 -0.96 -2.83 -3.34
CA TYR A 162 -0.44 -2.91 -4.71
C TYR A 162 -0.87 -1.72 -5.54
N GLN A 163 0.10 -1.03 -6.14
CA GLN A 163 -0.14 0.25 -6.79
C GLN A 163 -1.00 0.12 -8.05
N THR A 164 -0.77 -0.88 -8.90
CA THR A 164 -1.39 -0.96 -10.23
C THR A 164 -2.91 -1.08 -10.14
N LYS A 165 -3.40 -2.13 -9.46
CA LYS A 165 -4.84 -2.37 -9.30
C LYS A 165 -5.50 -1.28 -8.46
N THR A 166 -4.84 -0.86 -7.38
CA THR A 166 -5.37 0.21 -6.53
C THR A 166 -5.51 1.51 -7.32
N ARG A 167 -4.52 1.91 -8.14
CA ARG A 167 -4.58 3.18 -8.88
C ARG A 167 -5.73 3.23 -9.89
N THR A 168 -5.98 2.14 -10.63
CA THR A 168 -7.06 2.10 -11.63
C THR A 168 -8.43 2.06 -10.99
N ASP A 169 -8.58 1.27 -9.93
CA ASP A 169 -9.88 0.97 -9.36
C ASP A 169 -10.28 2.01 -8.30
N ILE A 170 -9.30 2.58 -7.57
CA ILE A 170 -9.57 3.56 -6.52
C ILE A 170 -10.03 4.89 -7.12
N ALA A 171 -9.67 5.16 -8.38
CA ALA A 171 -10.14 6.35 -9.09
C ALA A 171 -11.66 6.32 -9.29
N LYS A 172 -12.28 5.12 -9.35
CA LYS A 172 -13.71 4.91 -9.62
C LYS A 172 -14.59 5.04 -8.38
N VAL A 173 -14.02 4.91 -7.18
CA VAL A 173 -14.79 5.02 -5.92
C VAL A 173 -14.74 6.43 -5.36
N SER A 174 -15.73 6.80 -4.54
CA SER A 174 -15.74 8.09 -3.85
C SER A 174 -14.55 8.24 -2.91
N ILE A 175 -14.20 9.48 -2.58
CA ILE A 175 -13.15 9.76 -1.60
C ILE A 175 -13.48 9.13 -0.23
N GLN A 176 -14.76 9.10 0.16
CA GLN A 176 -15.19 8.50 1.42
C GLN A 176 -15.04 6.98 1.42
N ALA A 177 -15.40 6.32 0.31
CA ALA A 177 -15.19 4.88 0.16
C ALA A 177 -13.70 4.53 0.20
N ALA A 178 -12.85 5.34 -0.45
CA ALA A 178 -11.40 5.19 -0.34
C ALA A 178 -10.91 5.38 1.10
N GLY A 179 -11.49 6.32 1.86
CA GLY A 179 -11.17 6.53 3.26
C GLY A 179 -11.59 5.36 4.14
N PHE A 180 -12.77 4.80 3.86
CA PHE A 180 -13.29 3.63 4.57
C PHE A 180 -12.42 2.39 4.32
N LEU A 181 -11.96 2.19 3.07
CA LEU A 181 -11.00 1.16 2.71
C LEU A 181 -9.67 1.31 3.46
N TYR A 182 -9.13 2.53 3.54
CA TYR A 182 -7.89 2.78 4.27
C TYR A 182 -8.03 2.49 5.77
N LYS A 183 -9.17 2.88 6.38
CA LYS A 183 -9.48 2.57 7.78
C LYS A 183 -9.47 1.05 8.05
N MET A 184 -9.68 0.19 7.04
CA MET A 184 -9.63 -1.28 7.17
C MET A 184 -8.21 -1.85 7.26
N ILE A 185 -7.17 -1.13 6.80
CA ILE A 185 -5.78 -1.62 6.72
C ILE A 185 -5.31 -2.36 7.98
N PRO A 186 -5.46 -1.81 9.20
CA PRO A 186 -4.97 -2.45 10.41
C PRO A 186 -5.86 -3.59 10.92
N TYR A 187 -6.99 -3.88 10.27
CA TYR A 187 -7.98 -4.89 10.66
C TYR A 187 -8.03 -6.11 9.71
N ILE A 188 -7.16 -6.15 8.69
CA ILE A 188 -7.12 -7.26 7.73
C ILE A 188 -6.28 -8.39 8.33
N HIS A 189 -6.84 -9.60 8.42
CA HIS A 189 -6.14 -10.79 8.90
C HIS A 189 -4.90 -11.09 8.05
N TYR A 190 -3.76 -11.40 8.69
CA TYR A 190 -2.49 -11.52 7.96
C TYR A 190 -2.47 -12.64 6.91
N GLU A 191 -3.26 -13.69 7.13
CA GLU A 191 -3.27 -14.89 6.30
C GLU A 191 -4.52 -15.06 5.45
N TYR A 192 -5.69 -14.78 6.02
CA TYR A 192 -6.98 -15.10 5.41
C TYR A 192 -7.68 -13.87 4.82
N MET A 193 -7.05 -12.70 4.94
CA MET A 193 -7.53 -11.44 4.37
C MET A 193 -8.92 -11.02 4.88
N TYR A 194 -9.40 -11.60 5.99
CA TYR A 194 -10.67 -11.23 6.61
C TYR A 194 -10.58 -9.92 7.36
N LEU A 195 -11.65 -9.14 7.31
CA LEU A 195 -11.85 -8.01 8.22
C LEU A 195 -12.19 -8.55 9.62
N CYS A 196 -11.33 -8.29 10.61
CA CYS A 196 -11.46 -8.84 11.95
C CYS A 196 -10.86 -7.91 13.01
N CYS A 197 -11.27 -8.05 14.28
CA CYS A 197 -10.75 -7.23 15.38
C CYS A 197 -9.41 -7.74 15.94
N ASN A 198 -9.01 -8.96 15.58
CA ASN A 198 -7.79 -9.62 16.04
C ASN A 198 -6.94 -10.13 14.85
N PRO A 199 -6.47 -9.24 13.97
CA PRO A 199 -5.89 -9.57 12.66
C PRO A 199 -4.53 -10.30 12.67
N ASN A 200 -4.01 -10.62 13.86
CA ASN A 200 -2.70 -11.24 14.07
C ASN A 200 -2.79 -12.63 14.74
N VAL A 201 -4.00 -13.17 14.97
CA VAL A 201 -4.17 -14.52 15.52
C VAL A 201 -3.72 -15.58 14.53
N ARG A 202 -3.05 -16.64 15.00
CA ARG A 202 -2.51 -17.67 14.10
C ARG A 202 -3.52 -18.77 13.78
N HIS A 203 -4.35 -19.10 14.76
CA HIS A 203 -5.34 -20.16 14.63
C HIS A 203 -6.61 -19.60 14.00
N SER A 204 -7.12 -20.28 12.97
CA SER A 204 -8.23 -19.79 12.15
C SER A 204 -9.57 -19.76 12.89
N ASP A 205 -9.76 -20.67 13.85
CA ASP A 205 -10.90 -20.76 14.76
C ASP A 205 -10.96 -19.63 15.79
N GLU A 206 -9.84 -18.94 16.03
CA GLU A 206 -9.79 -17.77 16.91
C GLU A 206 -10.17 -16.46 16.21
N ILE A 207 -10.35 -16.46 14.88
CA ILE A 207 -10.61 -15.23 14.11
C ILE A 207 -11.98 -14.64 14.48
N ARG A 208 -11.96 -13.37 14.89
CA ARG A 208 -13.16 -12.62 15.27
C ARG A 208 -13.53 -11.63 14.17
N HIS A 209 -14.37 -12.08 13.25
CA HIS A 209 -14.85 -11.28 12.14
C HIS A 209 -15.56 -10.00 12.60
N LEU A 210 -15.33 -8.92 11.85
CA LEU A 210 -16.06 -7.67 12.01
C LEU A 210 -17.17 -7.60 10.96
N SER A 211 -18.40 -7.38 11.42
CA SER A 211 -19.48 -6.93 10.55
C SER A 211 -19.22 -5.48 10.10
N GLN A 212 -19.89 -5.05 9.03
CA GLN A 212 -19.82 -3.66 8.57
C GLN A 212 -20.21 -2.68 9.68
N ALA A 213 -21.33 -2.91 10.38
CA ALA A 213 -21.83 -2.03 11.43
C ALA A 213 -20.83 -1.92 12.61
N ARG A 214 -20.26 -3.06 13.03
CA ARG A 214 -19.26 -3.07 14.11
C ARG A 214 -17.98 -2.36 13.68
N PHE A 215 -17.50 -2.59 12.46
CA PHE A 215 -16.33 -1.89 11.93
C PHE A 215 -16.59 -0.38 11.83
N ALA A 216 -17.76 0.04 11.34
CA ALA A 216 -18.14 1.44 11.24
C ALA A 216 -18.10 2.14 12.60
N SER A 217 -18.66 1.50 13.63
CA SER A 217 -18.57 1.97 15.02
C SER A 217 -17.12 2.07 15.52
N GLU A 218 -16.29 1.06 15.24
CA GLU A 218 -14.88 1.02 15.65
C GLU A 218 -14.05 2.16 15.02
N VAL A 219 -14.42 2.62 13.82
CA VAL A 219 -13.66 3.65 13.09
C VAL A 219 -14.36 5.01 13.00
N GLY A 220 -15.45 5.19 13.76
CA GLY A 220 -16.19 6.45 13.89
C GLY A 220 -16.89 6.89 12.61
N VAL A 221 -17.50 5.96 11.87
CA VAL A 221 -18.27 6.24 10.64
C VAL A 221 -19.72 5.85 10.87
N ASP A 222 -20.67 6.71 10.49
CA ASP A 222 -22.10 6.44 10.59
C ASP A 222 -22.53 5.30 9.65
N ASP A 223 -23.62 4.61 10.00
CA ASP A 223 -24.03 3.39 9.30
C ASP A 223 -24.48 3.64 7.85
N GLU A 224 -25.07 4.80 7.56
CA GLU A 224 -25.50 5.17 6.21
C GLU A 224 -24.28 5.35 5.30
N THR A 225 -23.29 6.13 5.76
CA THR A 225 -22.02 6.33 5.06
C THR A 225 -21.28 5.01 4.92
N ALA A 226 -21.18 4.21 5.99
CA ALA A 226 -20.52 2.90 5.95
C ALA A 226 -21.17 1.96 4.93
N SER A 227 -22.51 1.91 4.89
CA SER A 227 -23.27 1.09 3.94
C SER A 227 -23.02 1.51 2.50
N ARG A 228 -23.02 2.81 2.23
CA ARG A 228 -22.71 3.34 0.89
C ARG A 228 -21.26 3.06 0.49
N CYS A 229 -20.31 3.33 1.38
CA CYS A 229 -18.90 3.07 1.13
C CYS A 229 -18.63 1.58 0.90
N MET A 230 -19.19 0.69 1.72
CA MET A 230 -19.04 -0.76 1.55
C MET A 230 -19.58 -1.21 0.19
N ARG A 231 -20.74 -0.70 -0.23
CA ARG A 231 -21.30 -1.01 -1.56
C ARG A 231 -20.37 -0.59 -2.69
N GLU A 232 -19.84 0.63 -2.63
CA GLU A 232 -18.86 1.12 -3.62
C GLU A 232 -17.61 0.23 -3.67
N LEU A 233 -17.11 -0.23 -2.51
CA LEU A 233 -15.95 -1.10 -2.43
C LEU A 233 -16.21 -2.52 -2.96
N ILE A 234 -17.40 -3.06 -2.72
CA ILE A 234 -17.82 -4.36 -3.27
C ILE A 234 -17.91 -4.27 -4.80
N VAL A 235 -18.62 -3.27 -5.32
CA VAL A 235 -18.80 -3.07 -6.77
C VAL A 235 -17.46 -2.85 -7.47
N ALA A 236 -16.54 -2.12 -6.85
CA ALA A 236 -15.20 -1.92 -7.40
C ALA A 236 -14.25 -3.12 -7.18
N GLY A 237 -14.72 -4.21 -6.57
CA GLY A 237 -13.93 -5.43 -6.37
C GLY A 237 -12.81 -5.33 -5.34
N PHE A 238 -12.85 -4.32 -4.45
CA PHE A 238 -11.89 -4.18 -3.36
C PHE A 238 -12.12 -5.21 -2.26
N VAL A 239 -13.38 -5.52 -1.99
CA VAL A 239 -13.79 -6.45 -0.94
C VAL A 239 -14.89 -7.36 -1.46
N MET A 240 -14.96 -8.57 -0.92
CA MET A 240 -16.05 -9.51 -1.12
C MET A 240 -16.80 -9.66 0.20
N ARG A 241 -18.13 -9.77 0.12
CA ARG A 241 -18.97 -10.09 1.27
C ARG A 241 -19.64 -11.43 1.02
N SER A 242 -19.38 -12.38 1.91
CA SER A 242 -20.04 -13.70 1.93
C SER A 242 -21.00 -13.76 3.12
N GLU A 243 -22.08 -14.51 2.96
CA GLU A 243 -23.08 -14.72 4.01
C GLU A 243 -23.32 -16.22 4.19
N ALA A 244 -23.15 -16.70 5.42
CA ALA A 244 -23.37 -18.10 5.77
C ALA A 244 -23.84 -18.18 7.23
N PHE A 245 -24.85 -18.99 7.52
CA PHE A 245 -25.40 -19.16 8.87
C PHE A 245 -25.76 -17.83 9.57
N GLY A 246 -26.19 -16.82 8.80
CA GLY A 246 -26.48 -15.46 9.28
C GLY A 246 -25.25 -14.59 9.56
N ALA A 247 -24.03 -15.13 9.43
CA ALA A 247 -22.80 -14.38 9.57
C ALA A 247 -22.40 -13.72 8.24
N LYS A 248 -22.08 -12.42 8.29
CA LYS A 248 -21.56 -11.65 7.16
C LYS A 248 -20.05 -11.51 7.29
N ILE A 249 -19.32 -12.18 6.42
CA ILE A 249 -17.86 -12.20 6.40
C ILE A 249 -17.38 -11.29 5.28
N ILE A 250 -16.45 -10.38 5.61
CA ILE A 250 -15.84 -9.47 4.64
C ILE A 250 -14.40 -9.93 4.40
N ARG A 251 -14.05 -10.13 3.13
CA ARG A 251 -12.71 -10.54 2.68
C ARG A 251 -12.12 -9.47 1.76
N MET A 252 -10.85 -9.16 1.96
CA MET A 252 -10.10 -8.20 1.15
C MET A 252 -9.55 -8.84 -0.11
N ASN A 253 -9.53 -8.11 -1.22
CA ASN A 253 -8.93 -8.57 -2.47
C ASN A 253 -7.39 -8.60 -2.33
N PRO A 254 -6.74 -9.78 -2.50
CA PRO A 254 -5.28 -9.92 -2.39
C PRO A 254 -4.50 -9.10 -3.44
N ASP A 255 -5.10 -8.77 -4.58
CA ASP A 255 -4.46 -7.93 -5.59
C ASP A 255 -4.53 -6.43 -5.24
N VAL A 256 -5.26 -6.06 -4.18
CA VAL A 256 -5.30 -4.70 -3.63
C VAL A 256 -4.43 -4.61 -2.39
N MET A 257 -4.73 -5.43 -1.38
CA MET A 257 -4.03 -5.40 -0.09
C MET A 257 -3.66 -6.80 0.37
N TYR A 258 -2.43 -6.95 0.86
CA TYR A 258 -1.92 -8.26 1.24
C TYR A 258 -0.88 -8.18 2.36
N ARG A 259 -0.88 -9.17 3.26
CA ARG A 259 -0.07 -9.17 4.48
C ARG A 259 0.94 -10.30 4.60
N LYS A 260 0.77 -11.42 3.89
CA LYS A 260 1.77 -12.50 3.92
C LYS A 260 3.10 -12.01 3.33
N LYS A 261 4.16 -12.81 3.46
CA LYS A 261 5.46 -12.52 2.83
C LYS A 261 5.35 -12.61 1.29
N PRO A 262 6.14 -11.86 0.52
CA PRO A 262 6.11 -11.91 -0.95
C PRO A 262 6.30 -13.32 -1.53
N ARG A 263 7.13 -14.14 -0.89
CA ARG A 263 7.35 -15.54 -1.32
C ARG A 263 6.13 -16.46 -1.16
N ALA A 264 5.16 -16.07 -0.34
CA ALA A 264 3.92 -16.80 -0.12
C ALA A 264 2.74 -16.19 -0.90
N GLU A 265 2.99 -15.18 -1.75
CA GLU A 265 1.94 -14.42 -2.43
C GLU A 265 1.13 -15.25 -3.43
N ASN A 266 1.68 -16.36 -3.91
CA ASN A 266 1.02 -17.28 -4.84
C ASN A 266 0.82 -18.65 -4.19
N ASP A 267 0.58 -18.68 -2.87
CA ASP A 267 0.11 -19.91 -2.23
C ASP A 267 -1.28 -20.29 -2.75
N GLU A 268 -1.59 -21.59 -2.65
CA GLU A 268 -2.82 -22.18 -3.18
C GLU A 268 -4.08 -21.46 -2.66
N TYR A 269 -4.08 -21.09 -1.37
CA TYR A 269 -5.19 -20.37 -0.76
C TYR A 269 -5.34 -18.94 -1.32
N THR A 270 -4.26 -18.22 -1.51
CA THR A 270 -4.29 -16.85 -2.07
C THR A 270 -4.75 -16.88 -3.52
N GLU A 271 -4.30 -17.86 -4.32
CA GLU A 271 -4.78 -18.07 -5.68
C GLU A 271 -6.26 -18.45 -5.74
N PHE A 272 -6.72 -19.31 -4.82
CA PHE A 272 -8.15 -19.61 -4.66
C PHE A 272 -8.96 -18.34 -4.43
N VAL A 273 -8.56 -17.49 -3.47
CA VAL A 273 -9.24 -16.22 -3.19
C VAL A 273 -9.19 -15.28 -4.41
N ARG A 274 -8.06 -15.17 -5.13
CA ARG A 274 -8.00 -14.40 -6.39
C ARG A 274 -9.01 -14.90 -7.40
N ASN A 275 -9.15 -16.20 -7.54
CA ASN A 275 -10.07 -16.81 -8.48
C ASN A 275 -11.54 -16.59 -8.06
N GLU A 276 -11.88 -16.61 -6.77
CA GLU A 276 -13.21 -16.21 -6.30
C GLU A 276 -13.57 -14.79 -6.77
N PHE A 277 -12.66 -13.81 -6.60
CA PHE A 277 -12.89 -12.44 -7.08
C PHE A 277 -13.05 -12.36 -8.60
N LYS A 278 -12.24 -13.10 -9.36
CA LYS A 278 -12.33 -13.16 -10.83
C LYS A 278 -13.64 -13.80 -11.29
N GLN A 279 -14.09 -14.87 -10.64
CA GLN A 279 -15.35 -15.54 -10.95
C GLN A 279 -16.54 -14.63 -10.66
N ALA A 280 -16.55 -13.95 -9.51
CA ALA A 280 -17.60 -12.99 -9.16
C ALA A 280 -17.68 -11.83 -10.17
N LEU A 281 -16.53 -11.31 -10.63
CA LEU A 281 -16.49 -10.29 -11.67
C LEU A 281 -17.02 -10.81 -13.01
N ARG A 282 -16.61 -12.02 -13.44
CA ARG A 282 -17.11 -12.63 -14.67
C ARG A 282 -18.62 -12.87 -14.62
N ALA A 283 -19.15 -13.32 -13.49
CA ALA A 283 -20.58 -13.50 -13.31
C ALA A 283 -21.33 -12.17 -13.51
N GLU A 284 -20.81 -11.08 -12.95
CA GLU A 284 -21.37 -9.74 -13.15
C GLU A 284 -21.30 -9.27 -14.61
N GLU A 285 -20.14 -9.43 -15.27
CA GLU A 285 -19.94 -9.09 -16.69
C GLU A 285 -20.86 -9.88 -17.63
N CYS A 286 -21.12 -11.15 -17.31
CA CYS A 286 -22.03 -12.02 -18.05
C CYS A 286 -23.50 -11.81 -17.69
N GLY A 287 -23.81 -10.95 -16.70
CA GLY A 287 -25.17 -10.78 -16.19
C GLY A 287 -25.72 -12.01 -15.48
N ASP A 288 -24.85 -12.94 -15.07
CA ASP A 288 -25.19 -14.15 -14.34
C ASP A 288 -25.59 -13.77 -12.91
N LYS A 289 -26.90 -13.63 -12.72
CA LYS A 289 -27.53 -13.38 -11.42
C LYS A 289 -28.03 -14.67 -10.77
N GLY A 290 -27.52 -15.83 -11.19
CA GLY A 290 -28.02 -17.14 -10.75
C GLY A 290 -29.35 -17.54 -11.41
N VAL A 291 -29.68 -16.94 -12.56
CA VAL A 291 -30.88 -17.24 -13.37
C VAL A 291 -30.45 -17.75 -14.75
N VAL A 292 -29.37 -18.54 -14.79
CA VAL A 292 -28.89 -19.12 -16.04
C VAL A 292 -29.85 -20.22 -16.46
N GLU A 293 -30.45 -20.09 -17.65
CA GLU A 293 -31.13 -21.21 -18.30
C GLU A 293 -30.06 -22.29 -18.60
N VAL A 294 -30.14 -23.40 -17.89
CA VAL A 294 -29.27 -24.54 -18.13
C VAL A 294 -29.87 -25.33 -19.29
N ASP A 295 -29.16 -25.40 -20.41
CA ASP A 295 -29.47 -26.38 -21.45
C ASP A 295 -29.01 -27.75 -20.95
N ASP A 296 -29.96 -28.51 -20.39
CA ASP A 296 -29.74 -29.86 -19.87
C ASP A 296 -29.19 -30.83 -20.94
N ALA A 297 -29.34 -30.52 -22.24
CA ALA A 297 -28.75 -31.29 -23.32
C ALA A 297 -27.26 -30.94 -23.58
N ALA A 298 -26.83 -29.72 -23.25
CA ALA A 298 -25.45 -29.26 -23.40
C ALA A 298 -24.57 -29.59 -22.19
N TYR A 299 -25.16 -29.74 -21.01
CA TYR A 299 -24.49 -30.15 -19.78
C TYR A 299 -25.17 -31.40 -19.19
N PRO A 300 -25.01 -32.58 -19.85
CA PRO A 300 -25.51 -33.82 -19.30
C PRO A 300 -24.69 -34.14 -18.05
N TYR A 301 -25.29 -33.94 -16.88
CA TYR A 301 -24.81 -34.52 -15.62
C TYR A 301 -25.33 -35.95 -15.49
#